data_AF-A0A3P5XHM1-F1
#
_entry.id   AF-A0A3P5XHM1-F1
#
_cell.length_a   1.000
_cell.length_b   1.000
_cell.length_c   1.000
_cell.angle_alpha   90.00
_cell.angle_beta   90.00
_cell.angle_gamma   90.00
#
_symmetry.space_group_name_H-M   'P 1'
#
loop_
_entity.id
_entity.type
_entity.pdbx_description
1 polymer ?
#
loop_
_entity_poly.entity_id
_entity_poly.type
_entity_poly.pdbx_seq_one_letter_code
_entity_poly.pdbx_strand_id
1 'polypeptide(L)' 'MKIIGILLLIVGGIGLILSSMMFGDIGIAAAIGSISAILSGIGFLKLKKQQVVGVK' A
#
# COMPACT_ATOMS: atom_id res chain seq x y z
N MET A 1 -4.55 -7.83 10.13
CA MET A 1 -4.23 -6.79 9.14
C MET A 1 -2.87 -6.99 8.45
N LYS A 2 -1.99 -7.86 8.96
CA LYS A 2 -0.69 -8.17 8.32
C LYS A 2 -0.81 -8.69 6.88
N ILE A 3 -1.75 -9.59 6.61
CA ILE A 3 -1.98 -10.16 5.27
C ILE A 3 -2.32 -9.06 4.27
N ILE A 4 -3.23 -8.16 4.64
CA ILE A 4 -3.63 -7.00 3.82
C ILE A 4 -2.41 -6.11 3.52
N GLY A 5 -1.60 -5.80 4.53
CA GLY A 5 -0.38 -5.01 4.35
C GLY A 5 0.64 -5.64 3.40
N ILE A 6 0.82 -6.96 3.46
CA ILE A 6 1.69 -7.70 2.52
C ILE A 6 1.12 -7.67 1.10
N LEU A 7 -0.19 -7.88 0.94
CA LEU A 7 -0.85 -7.82 -0.37
C LEU A 7 -0.69 -6.45 -1.03
N LEU A 8 -0.89 -5.37 -0.26
CA LEU A 8 -0.71 -3.99 -0.73
C LEU A 8 0.73 -3.69 -1.17
N LEU A 9 1.73 -4.23 -0.47
CA LEU A 9 3.13 -4.11 -0.87
C LEU A 9 3.43 -4.85 -2.19
N ILE A 10 2.91 -6.06 -2.35
CA ILE A 10 3.11 -6.84 -3.58
C ILE A 10 2.44 -6.13 -4.76
N VAL A 11 1.16 -5.75 -4.62
CA VAL A 11 0.41 -5.07 -5.67
C VAL A 11 1.03 -3.71 -6.00
N GLY A 12 1.43 -2.93 -5.00
CA GLY A 12 2.09 -1.65 -5.20
C GLY A 12 3.47 -1.79 -5.87
N GLY A 13 4.25 -2.81 -5.50
CA GLY A 13 5.53 -3.10 -6.17
C GLY A 13 5.36 -3.46 -7.65
N ILE A 14 4.38 -4.33 -7.96
CA ILE A 14 4.06 -4.68 -9.35
C ILE A 14 3.55 -3.46 -10.13
N GLY A 15 2.64 -2.68 -9.53
CA GLY A 15 2.11 -1.47 -10.15
C GLY A 15 3.19 -0.43 -10.46
N LEU A 16 4.21 -0.32 -9.61
CA LEU A 16 5.33 0.61 -9.82
C LEU A 16 6.21 0.17 -10.99
N ILE A 17 6.46 -1.14 -11.15
CA ILE A 17 7.13 -1.69 -12.32
C ILE A 17 6.30 -1.41 -13.58
N LEU A 18 4.99 -1.69 -13.55
CA LEU A 18 4.10 -1.44 -14.68
C LEU A 18 4.02 0.04 -15.03
N SER A 19 4.10 0.94 -14.05
CA SER A 19 4.08 2.39 -14.31
C SER A 19 5.25 2.86 -15.17
N SER A 20 6.41 2.20 -15.08
CA SER A 20 7.57 2.52 -15.92
C SER A 20 7.41 2.06 -17.38
N MET A 21 6.47 1.16 -17.65
CA MET A 21 6.14 0.69 -19.00
C MET A 21 5.01 1.53 -19.65
N MET A 22 4.39 2.44 -18.90
CA MET A 22 3.27 3.28 -19.35
C MET A 22 3.76 4.72 -19.58
N PHE A 23 3.31 5.36 -20.66
CA PHE A 23 3.71 6.72 -21.02
C PHE A 23 2.64 7.77 -20.74
N GLY A 24 3.09 8.99 -20.41
CA GLY A 24 2.23 10.14 -20.16
C GLY A 24 1.47 10.06 -18.83
N ASP A 25 0.28 10.65 -18.81
CA ASP A 25 -0.52 10.83 -17.58
C ASP A 25 -0.93 9.50 -16.93
N ILE A 26 -1.06 8.45 -17.73
CA ILE A 26 -1.43 7.11 -17.24
C ILE A 26 -0.30 6.51 -16.40
N GLY A 27 0.96 6.67 -16.82
CA GLY A 27 2.11 6.21 -16.06
C GLY A 27 2.24 6.95 -14.73
N ILE A 28 2.01 8.26 -14.74
CA ILE A 28 2.02 9.09 -13.53
C ILE A 28 0.88 8.67 -12.58
N ALA A 29 -0.34 8.48 -13.09
CA ALA A 29 -1.46 8.02 -12.29
C ALA A 29 -1.20 6.63 -11.68
N ALA A 30 -0.63 5.70 -12.46
CA ALA A 30 -0.25 4.38 -11.99
C ALA A 30 0.87 4.44 -10.93
N ALA A 31 1.84 5.33 -11.08
CA ALA A 31 2.91 5.55 -10.10
C ALA A 31 2.35 6.09 -8.78
N ILE A 32 1.48 7.10 -8.82
CA ILE A 32 0.84 7.68 -7.62
C ILE A 32 -0.02 6.63 -6.90
N GLY A 33 -0.80 5.85 -7.65
CA GLY A 33 -1.60 4.76 -7.09
C GLY A 33 -0.73 3.68 -6.42
N SER A 34 0.37 3.31 -7.06
CA SER A 34 1.33 2.31 -6.56
C SER A 34 2.05 2.78 -5.29
N ILE A 35 2.49 4.04 -5.25
CA ILE A 35 3.12 4.65 -4.07
C ILE A 35 2.13 4.72 -2.91
N SER A 36 0.88 5.10 -3.19
CA SER A 36 -0.18 5.15 -2.17
C SER A 36 -0.49 3.76 -1.60
N ALA A 37 -0.52 2.73 -2.45
CA ALA A 37 -0.69 1.34 -2.04
C ALA A 37 0.46 0.85 -1.15
N ILE A 38 1.72 1.16 -1.50
CA ILE A 38 2.90 0.82 -0.70
C ILE A 38 2.84 1.50 0.67
N LEU A 39 2.56 2.80 0.73
CA LEU A 39 2.47 3.56 1.98
C LEU A 39 1.37 3.01 2.90
N SER A 40 0.20 2.72 2.33
CA SER A 40 -0.91 2.10 3.06
C SER A 40 -0.54 0.70 3.56
N GLY A 41 0.13 -0.12 2.73
CA GLY A 41 0.63 -1.44 3.12
C GLY A 41 1.61 -1.41 4.30
N ILE A 42 2.53 -0.45 4.31
CA ILE A 42 3.45 -0.21 5.44
C ILE A 42 2.66 0.19 6.70
N GLY A 43 1.64 1.04 6.58
CA GLY A 43 0.75 1.42 7.67
C GLY A 43 0.04 0.22 8.31
N PHE A 44 -0.53 -0.67 7.48
CA PHE A 44 -1.18 -1.89 7.94
C PHE A 44 -0.23 -2.90 8.58
N LEU A 45 1.04 -2.93 8.16
CA LEU A 45 2.08 -3.76 8.78
C LEU A 45 2.54 -3.22 10.14
N LYS A 46 2.61 -1.89 10.28
CA LYS A 46 2.97 -1.21 11.54
C LYS A 46 1.81 -1.12 12.53
N LEU A 47 0.57 -1.42 12.09
CA LEU A 47 -0.60 -1.41 12.96
C LEU A 47 -0.49 -2.51 14.03
N LYS A 48 0.00 -2.14 15.22
CA LYS A 48 -0.17 -2.96 16.42
C LYS A 48 -1.62 -2.83 16.89
N LYS A 49 -2.23 -3.96 17.25
CA LYS A 49 -3.57 -4.00 17.83
C LYS A 49 -3.53 -3.15 19.11
N GLN A 50 -4.08 -1.94 19.07
CA GLN A 50 -4.31 -1.17 20.28
C GLN A 50 -5.43 -1.90 21.01
N GLN A 51 -5.09 -2.62 22.08
CA GLN A 51 -6.07 -3.20 22.96
C GLN A 51 -6.81 -2.01 23.57
N VAL A 52 -8.06 -1.80 23.16
CA VAL A 52 -8.97 -0.86 23.83
C VAL A 52 -9.05 -1.38 25.27
N VAL A 53 -8.34 -0.70 26.17
CA VAL A 53 -8.44 -0.95 27.60
C VAL A 53 -9.88 -0.69 27.94
N GLY A 54 -10.59 -1.75 28.33
CA GLY A 54 -11.98 -1.67 28.76
C GLY A 54 -12.11 -0.60 29.84
N VAL A 55 -12.95 0.39 29.57
CA VAL A 55 -13.56 1.15 30.65
C VAL A 55 -14.50 0.15 31.33
N LYS A 56 -14.09 -0.26 32.52
CA LYS A 56 -14.91 -1.02 33.48
C LYS A 56 -16.19 -0.24 33.81
#